data_AF-A0A4R7BYM1-F1
#
_entry.id   AF-A0A4R7BYM1-F1
#
_cell.length_a   1.000
_cell.length_b   1.000
_cell.length_c   1.000
_cell.angle_alpha   90.00
_cell.angle_beta   90.00
_cell.angle_gamma   90.00
#
_symmetry.space_group_name_H-M   'P 1'
#
loop_
_entity.id
_entity.type
_entity.pdbx_description
1 polymer ?
#
loop_
_entity_poly.entity_id
_entity_poly.type
_entity_poly.pdbx_seq_one_letter_code
_entity_poly.pdbx_strand_id
1 'polypeptide(L)'
;MATYGEVETVLAALHDMDAERQTSAFRARLKHFKRLGLPLGLTPGKGKRIDYGSDEILQLAFALELTQVGVDPAFITEAVRFYWSRIKFSFDYADALTRKEEENGDVYFVIPVAMMSKPWSKDNGMVITTVPASRLIEFLGRGVTRCVLINVSDFIRRLLRCYNDIVKGDL
;
A
#
# COMPACT_ATOMS: atom_id res chain seq x y z
N MET A 1 -11.72 8.76 10.84
CA MET A 1 -10.98 7.90 11.80
C MET A 1 -11.75 6.60 11.97
N ALA A 2 -11.08 5.46 11.79
CA ALA A 2 -11.68 4.14 11.82
C ALA A 2 -11.14 3.29 12.98
N THR A 3 -11.97 2.36 13.45
CA THR A 3 -11.62 1.38 14.47
C THR A 3 -10.83 0.23 13.87
N TYR A 4 -10.11 -0.54 14.71
CA TYR A 4 -9.37 -1.71 14.22
C TYR A 4 -10.27 -2.72 13.45
N GLY A 5 -11.50 -2.96 13.91
CA GLY A 5 -12.43 -3.88 13.25
C GLY A 5 -12.90 -3.36 11.89
N GLU A 6 -13.14 -2.05 11.77
CA GLU A 6 -13.48 -1.42 10.50
C GLU A 6 -12.31 -1.46 9.53
N VAL A 7 -11.09 -1.15 9.99
CA VAL A 7 -9.88 -1.23 9.16
C VAL A 7 -9.66 -2.66 8.65
N GLU A 8 -9.81 -3.66 9.52
CA GLU A 8 -9.71 -5.06 9.12
C GLU A 8 -10.74 -5.40 8.03
N THR A 9 -11.98 -4.94 8.18
CA THR A 9 -13.07 -5.19 7.22
C THR A 9 -12.81 -4.49 5.88
N VAL A 10 -12.36 -3.23 5.92
CA VAL A 10 -12.01 -2.46 4.71
C VAL A 10 -10.88 -3.13 3.94
N LEU A 11 -9.81 -3.50 4.63
CA LEU A 11 -8.65 -4.14 3.99
C LEU A 11 -8.98 -5.56 3.50
N ALA A 12 -9.82 -6.31 4.21
CA ALA A 12 -10.30 -7.61 3.74
C ALA A 12 -11.12 -7.47 2.45
N ALA A 13 -12.02 -6.47 2.38
CA ALA A 13 -12.81 -6.17 1.19
C ALA A 13 -11.93 -5.70 0.01
N LEU A 14 -10.93 -4.84 0.28
CA LEU A 14 -9.99 -4.37 -0.74
C LEU A 14 -9.25 -5.51 -1.43
N HIS A 15 -8.87 -6.54 -0.68
CA HIS A 15 -8.11 -7.68 -1.18
C HIS A 15 -9.01 -8.90 -1.54
N ASP A 16 -10.31 -8.66 -1.75
CA ASP A 16 -11.30 -9.66 -2.16
C ASP A 16 -11.30 -10.93 -1.28
N MET A 17 -11.11 -10.76 0.03
CA MET A 17 -10.96 -11.89 0.93
C MET A 17 -12.30 -12.57 1.25
N ASP A 18 -12.30 -13.90 1.20
CA ASP A 18 -13.40 -14.72 1.70
C ASP A 18 -13.42 -14.70 3.24
N ALA A 19 -14.47 -14.10 3.80
CA ALA A 19 -14.63 -13.89 5.24
C ALA A 19 -14.69 -15.20 6.06
N GLU A 20 -15.09 -16.33 5.47
CA GLU A 20 -15.17 -17.60 6.19
C GLU A 20 -13.82 -18.33 6.18
N ARG A 21 -13.11 -18.29 5.05
CA ARG A 21 -11.92 -19.13 4.83
C ARG A 21 -10.61 -18.44 5.15
N GLN A 22 -10.53 -17.13 4.93
CA GLN A 22 -9.25 -16.42 4.88
C GLN A 22 -9.01 -15.47 6.06
N THR A 23 -10.03 -15.25 6.89
CA THR A 23 -9.99 -14.32 8.03
C THR A 23 -8.86 -14.60 9.02
N SER A 24 -8.59 -15.86 9.35
CA SER A 24 -7.52 -16.21 10.30
C SER A 24 -6.13 -15.88 9.77
N ALA A 25 -5.85 -16.26 8.52
CA ALA A 25 -4.58 -15.98 7.85
C ALA A 25 -4.38 -14.48 7.59
N PHE A 26 -5.46 -13.76 7.27
CA PHE A 26 -5.43 -12.31 7.09
C PHE A 26 -5.09 -11.56 8.38
N ARG A 27 -5.80 -11.88 9.48
CA ARG A 27 -5.51 -11.34 10.82
C ARG A 27 -4.07 -11.61 11.23
N ALA A 28 -3.54 -12.79 10.92
CA ALA A 28 -2.15 -13.13 11.19
C ALA A 28 -1.17 -12.19 10.46
N ARG A 29 -1.45 -11.83 9.20
CA ARG A 29 -0.63 -10.87 8.43
C ARG A 29 -0.68 -9.46 9.01
N LEU A 30 -1.87 -8.95 9.35
CA LEU A 30 -2.01 -7.65 10.02
C LEU A 30 -1.28 -7.62 11.37
N LYS A 31 -1.41 -8.69 12.17
CA LYS A 31 -0.68 -8.83 13.44
C LYS A 31 0.84 -8.88 13.22
N HIS A 32 1.29 -9.53 12.15
CA HIS A 32 2.71 -9.59 11.80
C HIS A 32 3.26 -8.19 11.50
N PHE A 33 2.58 -7.40 10.67
CA PHE A 33 2.95 -6.00 10.40
C PHE A 33 2.92 -5.13 11.66
N LYS A 34 1.92 -5.30 12.52
CA LYS A 34 1.88 -4.63 13.83
C LYS A 34 3.11 -4.94 14.69
N ARG A 35 3.57 -6.19 14.70
CA ARG A 35 4.79 -6.58 15.42
C ARG A 35 6.05 -5.96 14.82
N LEU A 36 6.08 -5.75 13.51
CA LEU A 36 7.15 -5.05 12.80
C LEU A 36 7.09 -3.51 12.97
N GLY A 37 6.03 -3.00 13.59
CA GLY A 37 5.85 -1.58 13.87
C GLY A 37 5.15 -0.81 12.75
N LEU A 38 4.33 -1.49 11.94
CA LEU A 38 3.39 -0.87 11.01
C LEU A 38 1.93 -0.98 11.49
N PRO A 39 1.11 0.05 11.29
CA PRO A 39 1.45 1.33 10.68
C PRO A 39 2.30 2.20 11.62
N LEU A 40 3.05 3.14 11.05
CA LEU A 40 3.90 4.09 11.77
C LEU A 40 3.05 5.03 12.64
N GLY A 41 3.63 5.57 13.71
CA GLY A 41 2.97 6.58 14.55
C GLY A 41 1.96 6.02 15.57
N LEU A 42 1.47 4.79 15.40
CA LEU A 42 0.60 4.14 16.38
C LEU A 42 1.38 3.57 17.55
N THR A 43 1.54 4.36 18.61
CA THR A 43 2.06 3.88 19.90
C THR A 43 0.97 3.94 20.96
N PRO A 44 0.07 2.95 21.06
CA PRO A 44 -0.93 2.95 22.12
C PRO A 44 -0.27 2.83 23.49
N GLY A 45 -0.52 3.81 24.36
CA GLY A 45 -0.38 3.60 25.81
C GLY A 45 -1.34 2.50 26.27
N LYS A 46 -0.98 1.74 27.32
CA LYS A 46 -1.82 0.64 27.86
C LYS A 46 -3.26 1.12 28.07
N GLY A 47 -4.22 0.44 27.43
CA GLY A 47 -5.66 0.62 27.66
C GLY A 47 -6.38 1.67 26.80
N LYS A 48 -5.69 2.40 25.92
CA LYS A 48 -6.37 3.35 25.00
C LYS A 48 -6.80 2.66 23.70
N ARG A 49 -8.02 2.98 23.27
CA ARG A 49 -8.53 2.65 21.93
C ARG A 49 -7.61 3.30 20.89
N ILE A 50 -7.29 2.54 19.86
CA ILE A 50 -6.50 3.02 18.72
C ILE A 50 -7.48 3.43 17.63
N ASP A 51 -7.40 4.67 17.22
CA ASP A 51 -8.12 5.18 16.06
C ASP A 51 -7.13 5.29 14.90
N TYR A 52 -7.52 4.73 13.76
CA TYR A 52 -6.72 4.69 12.54
C TYR A 52 -7.16 5.83 11.63
N GLY A 53 -6.22 6.67 11.21
CA GLY A 53 -6.42 7.69 10.18
C GLY A 53 -6.15 7.17 8.77
N SER A 54 -6.21 8.09 7.81
CA SER A 54 -5.94 7.85 6.39
C SER A 54 -4.58 7.18 6.17
N ASP A 55 -3.55 7.75 6.77
CA ASP A 55 -2.16 7.32 6.63
C ASP A 55 -1.96 5.91 7.17
N GLU A 56 -2.51 5.59 8.34
CA GLU A 56 -2.37 4.26 8.92
C GLU A 56 -3.03 3.18 8.06
N ILE A 57 -4.20 3.50 7.48
CA ILE A 57 -4.93 2.59 6.61
C ILE A 57 -4.17 2.41 5.29
N LEU A 58 -3.71 3.50 4.67
CA LEU A 58 -2.94 3.47 3.42
C LEU A 58 -1.63 2.68 3.59
N GLN A 59 -0.93 2.84 4.72
CA GLN A 59 0.29 2.07 4.99
C GLN A 59 0.01 0.57 5.06
N LEU A 60 -1.05 0.17 5.76
CA LEU A 60 -1.42 -1.25 5.87
C LEU A 60 -1.90 -1.81 4.53
N ALA A 61 -2.73 -1.07 3.79
CA ALA A 61 -3.20 -1.45 2.46
C ALA A 61 -2.01 -1.65 1.50
N PHE A 62 -1.10 -0.69 1.45
CA PHE A 62 0.11 -0.77 0.62
C PHE A 62 1.00 -1.95 1.02
N ALA A 63 1.19 -2.18 2.31
CA ALA A 63 2.00 -3.28 2.80
C ALA A 63 1.40 -4.65 2.45
N LEU A 64 0.08 -4.78 2.53
CA LEU A 64 -0.63 -6.00 2.13
C LEU A 64 -0.52 -6.23 0.61
N GLU A 65 -0.69 -5.18 -0.20
CA GLU A 65 -0.52 -5.23 -1.66
C GLU A 65 0.86 -5.79 -2.06
N LEU A 66 1.92 -5.28 -1.43
CA LEU A 66 3.28 -5.79 -1.67
C LEU A 66 3.50 -7.21 -1.17
N THR A 67 2.81 -7.61 -0.10
CA THR A 67 2.87 -9.00 0.39
C THR A 67 2.21 -9.96 -0.60
N GLN A 68 1.14 -9.54 -1.29
CA GLN A 68 0.45 -10.38 -2.29
C GLN A 68 1.36 -10.74 -3.47
N VAL A 69 2.27 -9.82 -3.86
CA VAL A 69 3.27 -10.06 -4.91
C VAL A 69 4.58 -10.67 -4.38
N GLY A 70 4.60 -11.09 -3.11
CA GLY A 70 5.71 -11.85 -2.52
C GLY A 70 6.88 -11.02 -1.98
N VAL A 71 6.71 -9.71 -1.77
CA VAL A 71 7.73 -8.90 -1.09
C VAL A 71 7.76 -9.26 0.40
N ASP A 72 8.96 -9.38 0.97
CA ASP A 72 9.16 -9.69 2.38
C ASP A 72 8.58 -8.60 3.32
N PRO A 73 7.79 -8.95 4.35
CA PRO A 73 7.19 -7.98 5.28
C PRO A 73 8.18 -7.09 6.04
N ALA A 74 9.37 -7.58 6.39
CA ALA A 74 10.37 -6.76 7.08
C ALA A 74 10.92 -5.69 6.13
N PHE A 75 11.20 -6.08 4.88
CA PHE A 75 11.63 -5.15 3.84
C PHE A 75 10.56 -4.10 3.52
N ILE A 76 9.29 -4.49 3.43
CA ILE A 76 8.16 -3.55 3.28
C ILE A 76 8.13 -2.55 4.44
N THR A 77 8.26 -3.05 5.67
CA THR A 77 8.25 -2.22 6.89
C THR A 77 9.35 -1.17 6.88
N GLU A 78 10.58 -1.55 6.50
CA GLU A 78 11.68 -0.60 6.34
C GLU A 78 11.41 0.41 5.23
N ALA A 79 10.91 -0.04 4.07
CA ALA A 79 10.61 0.86 2.97
C ALA A 79 9.54 1.90 3.32
N VAL A 80 8.47 1.50 4.03
CA VAL A 80 7.48 2.44 4.54
C VAL A 80 8.14 3.40 5.53
N ARG A 81 8.95 2.91 6.48
CA ARG A 81 9.64 3.76 7.46
C ARG A 81 10.51 4.85 6.84
N PHE A 82 11.24 4.55 5.77
CA PHE A 82 12.17 5.49 5.15
C PHE A 82 11.56 6.33 4.02
N TYR A 83 10.57 5.80 3.31
CA TYR A 83 10.08 6.40 2.06
C TYR A 83 8.59 6.76 2.10
N TRP A 84 7.92 6.69 3.26
CA TRP A 84 6.47 6.95 3.35
C TRP A 84 6.05 8.26 2.70
N SER A 85 6.72 9.38 2.95
CA SER A 85 6.35 10.67 2.37
C SER A 85 6.31 10.65 0.83
N ARG A 86 7.24 9.92 0.19
CA ARG A 86 7.29 9.76 -1.27
C ARG A 86 6.23 8.80 -1.78
N ILE A 87 5.98 7.72 -1.05
CA ILE A 87 4.91 6.76 -1.35
C ILE A 87 3.55 7.46 -1.27
N LYS A 88 3.29 8.17 -0.16
CA LYS A 88 2.08 8.96 0.08
C LYS A 88 1.86 10.00 -1.01
N PHE A 89 2.89 10.77 -1.38
CA PHE A 89 2.79 11.73 -2.48
C PHE A 89 2.26 11.10 -3.78
N SER A 90 2.61 9.85 -4.04
CA SER A 90 2.16 9.15 -5.24
C SER A 90 0.70 8.71 -5.16
N PHE A 91 0.23 8.32 -3.96
CA PHE A 91 -1.19 8.10 -3.72
C PHE A 91 -1.99 9.40 -3.87
N ASP A 92 -1.52 10.50 -3.26
CA ASP A 92 -2.16 11.81 -3.37
C ASP A 92 -2.22 12.29 -4.83
N TYR A 93 -1.16 12.05 -5.60
CA TYR A 93 -1.12 12.34 -7.03
C TYR A 93 -2.10 11.48 -7.84
N ALA A 94 -2.19 10.18 -7.55
CA ALA A 94 -3.14 9.27 -8.19
C ALA A 94 -4.60 9.65 -7.92
N ASP A 95 -4.91 10.01 -6.68
CA ASP A 95 -6.22 10.49 -6.26
C ASP A 95 -6.58 11.81 -6.98
N ALA A 96 -5.65 12.77 -7.01
CA ALA A 96 -5.86 14.04 -7.69
C ALA A 96 -6.14 13.89 -9.19
N LEU A 97 -5.46 12.96 -9.87
CA LEU A 97 -5.72 12.65 -11.28
C LEU A 97 -7.05 11.93 -11.47
N THR A 98 -7.38 10.99 -10.58
CA THR A 98 -8.66 10.28 -10.62
C THR A 98 -9.85 11.23 -10.50
N ARG A 99 -9.77 12.23 -9.62
CA ARG A 99 -10.82 13.24 -9.43
C ARG A 99 -11.03 14.15 -10.65
N LYS A 100 -10.06 14.24 -11.56
CA LYS A 100 -10.14 15.06 -12.77
C LYS A 100 -10.68 14.31 -14.00
N GLU A 101 -11.04 13.03 -13.85
CA GLU A 101 -11.57 12.18 -14.93
C GLU A 101 -10.73 12.21 -16.23
N GLU A 102 -9.40 12.30 -16.10
CA GLU A 102 -8.52 12.31 -17.28
C GLU A 102 -8.48 10.91 -17.95
N GLU A 103 -8.81 10.84 -19.24
CA GLU A 103 -8.92 9.61 -20.07
C GLU A 103 -7.65 8.71 -20.10
N ASN A 104 -6.51 9.21 -19.61
CA ASN A 104 -5.24 8.47 -19.46
C ASN A 104 -4.57 8.72 -18.10
N GLY A 105 -5.34 9.11 -17.08
CA GLY A 105 -4.87 9.57 -15.77
C GLY A 105 -4.43 8.49 -14.80
N ASP A 106 -4.40 7.22 -15.20
CA ASP A 106 -3.92 6.14 -14.34
C ASP A 106 -2.42 6.29 -14.10
N VAL A 107 -2.00 6.10 -12.85
CA VAL A 107 -0.60 6.08 -12.46
C VAL A 107 -0.24 4.75 -11.84
N TYR A 108 0.96 4.29 -12.16
CA TYR A 108 1.46 3.00 -11.75
C TYR A 108 2.66 3.17 -10.84
N PHE A 109 2.73 2.38 -9.78
CA PHE A 109 4.00 2.09 -9.14
C PHE A 109 4.74 1.09 -10.00
N VAL A 110 5.97 1.44 -10.34
CA VAL A 110 6.95 0.54 -10.94
C VAL A 110 8.02 0.27 -9.89
N ILE A 111 8.12 -0.99 -9.49
CA ILE A 111 9.06 -1.45 -8.47
C ILE A 111 10.01 -2.45 -9.12
N PRO A 112 11.23 -2.01 -9.50
CA PRO A 112 12.23 -2.92 -10.06
C PRO A 112 12.61 -4.01 -9.05
N VAL A 113 12.58 -5.26 -9.50
CA VAL A 113 12.92 -6.42 -8.66
C VAL A 113 14.43 -6.69 -8.78
N ALA A 114 15.20 -5.96 -7.98
CA ALA A 114 16.65 -6.15 -7.84
C ALA A 114 17.02 -6.79 -6.49
N MET A 115 16.17 -7.70 -5.99
CA MET A 115 16.24 -8.22 -4.62
C MET A 115 17.49 -9.07 -4.34
N MET A 116 18.07 -9.70 -5.36
CA MET A 116 19.25 -10.56 -5.18
C MET A 116 20.56 -9.76 -5.09
N SER A 117 20.62 -8.58 -5.70
CA SER A 117 21.83 -7.74 -5.73
C SER A 117 21.81 -6.63 -4.68
N LYS A 118 20.62 -6.29 -4.16
CA LYS A 118 20.44 -5.22 -3.18
C LYS A 118 21.13 -5.43 -1.84
N PRO A 119 21.20 -6.64 -1.26
CA PRO A 119 21.97 -6.89 -0.04
C PRO A 119 23.45 -6.50 -0.14
N TRP A 120 23.98 -6.35 -1.36
CA TRP A 120 25.36 -5.96 -1.64
C TRP A 120 25.51 -4.52 -2.14
N SER A 121 24.40 -3.78 -2.30
CA SER A 121 24.44 -2.38 -2.71
C SER A 121 24.43 -1.46 -1.48
N LYS A 122 25.07 -0.28 -1.55
CA LYS A 122 24.98 0.72 -0.48
C LYS A 122 23.57 1.34 -0.34
N ASP A 123 22.72 1.10 -1.33
CA ASP A 123 21.38 1.68 -1.46
C ASP A 123 20.32 0.60 -1.18
N ASN A 124 20.11 0.34 0.11
CA ASN A 124 19.26 -0.77 0.58
C ASN A 124 17.75 -0.52 0.42
N GLY A 125 17.33 0.65 -0.05
CA GLY A 125 15.92 1.03 -0.11
C GLY A 125 15.15 0.37 -1.25
N MET A 126 13.87 0.06 -1.05
CA MET A 126 12.96 -0.23 -2.16
C MET A 126 12.86 0.99 -3.08
N VAL A 127 13.15 0.82 -4.37
CA VAL A 127 12.99 1.92 -5.34
C VAL A 127 11.60 1.81 -5.92
N ILE A 128 10.77 2.80 -5.62
CA ILE A 128 9.42 2.92 -6.16
C ILE A 128 9.40 4.16 -7.05
N THR A 129 8.98 3.97 -8.30
CA THR A 129 8.79 5.06 -9.23
C THR A 129 7.34 5.11 -9.66
N THR A 130 6.77 6.31 -9.64
CA THR A 130 5.40 6.56 -10.06
C THR A 130 5.43 7.00 -11.51
N VAL A 131 4.73 6.25 -12.37
CA VAL A 131 4.76 6.44 -13.82
C VAL A 131 3.32 6.54 -14.32
N PRO A 132 2.94 7.64 -14.99
CA PRO A 132 1.66 7.73 -15.67
C PRO A 132 1.52 6.64 -16.74
N ALA A 133 0.30 6.14 -16.96
CA ALA A 133 -0.01 5.12 -17.95
C ALA A 133 0.58 5.45 -19.33
N SER A 134 0.47 6.72 -19.74
CA SER A 134 0.99 7.26 -21.01
C SER A 134 2.50 7.13 -21.20
N ARG A 135 3.28 6.95 -20.12
CA ARG A 135 4.74 6.79 -20.17
C ARG A 135 5.23 5.40 -19.74
N LEU A 136 4.32 4.49 -19.41
CA LEU A 136 4.68 3.19 -18.85
C LEU A 136 5.54 2.36 -19.82
N ILE A 137 5.14 2.29 -21.11
CA ILE A 137 5.88 1.54 -22.12
C ILE A 137 7.29 2.12 -22.34
N GLU A 138 7.41 3.44 -22.42
CA GLU A 138 8.70 4.12 -22.54
C GLU A 138 9.60 3.82 -21.33
N PHE A 139 9.03 3.86 -20.12
CA PHE A 139 9.77 3.57 -18.89
C PHE A 139 10.29 2.13 -18.86
N LEU A 140 9.43 1.15 -19.19
CA LEU A 140 9.81 -0.26 -19.23
C LEU A 140 10.88 -0.55 -20.30
N GLY A 141 10.84 0.18 -21.42
CA GLY A 141 11.83 0.10 -22.50
C GLY A 141 13.26 0.50 -22.11
N ARG A 142 13.47 1.14 -20.95
CA ARG A 142 14.80 1.60 -20.48
C ARG A 142 15.66 0.49 -19.83
N GLY A 143 15.38 -0.78 -20.14
CA GLY A 143 16.18 -1.91 -19.65
C GLY A 143 15.75 -2.44 -18.27
N VAL A 144 14.51 -2.22 -17.85
CA VAL A 144 13.96 -2.85 -16.65
C VAL A 144 13.65 -4.31 -16.97
N THR A 145 14.53 -5.22 -16.55
CA THR A 145 14.37 -6.66 -16.86
C THR A 145 13.26 -7.33 -16.04
N ARG A 146 13.01 -6.84 -14.82
CA ARG A 146 11.99 -7.37 -13.90
C ARG A 146 11.43 -6.23 -13.05
N CYS A 147 10.10 -6.10 -13.02
CA CYS A 147 9.43 -5.17 -12.13
C CYS A 147 8.06 -5.70 -11.70
N VAL A 148 7.60 -5.23 -10.55
CA VAL A 148 6.20 -5.27 -10.16
C VAL A 148 5.55 -3.96 -10.61
N LEU A 149 4.35 -4.09 -11.20
CA LEU A 149 3.49 -2.97 -11.55
C LEU A 149 2.25 -3.00 -10.66
N ILE A 150 1.92 -1.88 -10.02
CA ILE A 150 0.69 -1.72 -9.24
C ILE A 150 -0.05 -0.52 -9.81
N ASN A 151 -1.30 -0.70 -10.26
CA ASN A 151 -2.16 0.41 -10.66
C ASN A 151 -2.62 1.16 -9.39
N VAL A 152 -1.97 2.28 -9.10
CA VAL A 152 -2.20 3.05 -7.87
C VAL A 152 -3.54 3.75 -7.92
N SER A 153 -3.93 4.22 -9.11
CA SER A 153 -5.22 4.88 -9.31
C SER A 153 -6.38 3.93 -9.03
N ASP A 154 -6.36 2.72 -9.60
CA ASP A 154 -7.39 1.71 -9.31
C ASP A 154 -7.36 1.27 -7.85
N PHE A 155 -6.15 1.03 -7.30
CA PHE A 155 -5.97 0.67 -5.89
C PHE A 155 -6.62 1.68 -4.94
N ILE A 156 -6.38 2.99 -5.15
CA ILE A 156 -7.00 4.05 -4.34
C ILE A 156 -8.51 4.11 -4.55
N ARG A 157 -9.01 4.01 -5.79
CA ARG A 157 -10.47 3.97 -6.04
C ARG A 157 -11.15 2.83 -5.30
N ARG A 158 -10.54 1.65 -5.31
CA ARG A 158 -11.06 0.48 -4.59
C ARG A 158 -11.03 0.70 -3.09
N LEU A 159 -9.92 1.19 -2.54
CA LEU A 159 -9.79 1.49 -1.12
C LEU A 159 -10.82 2.52 -0.66
N LEU A 160 -10.99 3.63 -1.39
CA LEU A 160 -11.97 4.66 -1.08
C LEU A 160 -13.40 4.13 -1.13
N ARG A 161 -13.74 3.32 -2.13
CA ARG A 161 -15.06 2.65 -2.21
C ARG A 161 -15.31 1.77 -0.98
N CYS A 162 -14.39 0.85 -0.68
CA CYS A 162 -14.51 -0.03 0.48
C CYS A 162 -14.60 0.75 1.80
N TYR A 163 -13.81 1.82 1.94
CA TYR A 163 -13.84 2.66 3.13
C TYR A 163 -15.19 3.36 3.30
N ASN A 164 -15.71 3.97 2.24
CA ASN A 164 -16.98 4.70 2.28
C ASN A 164 -18.16 3.78 2.56
N ASP A 165 -18.14 2.55 2.03
CA ASP A 165 -19.19 1.55 2.25
C ASP A 165 -19.25 1.07 3.72
N ILE A 166 -18.11 1.02 4.40
CA ILE A 166 -17.98 0.44 5.75
C ILE A 166 -17.99 1.51 6.84
N VAL A 167 -17.17 2.56 6.70
CA VAL A 167 -16.92 3.56 7.74
C VAL A 167 -17.82 4.80 7.58
N LYS A 168 -18.39 5.03 6.39
CA LYS A 168 -19.29 6.16 6.08
C LYS A 168 -18.71 7.52 6.47
N GLY A 169 -17.44 7.76 6.13
CA GLY A 169 -16.74 9.03 6.35
C GLY A 169 -15.62 9.21 5.33
N ASP A 170 -14.95 10.37 5.36
CA ASP A 170 -13.84 10.63 4.45
C ASP A 170 -12.59 9.87 4.92
N LEU A 171 -11.93 9.18 3.98
CA LEU A 171 -10.67 8.50 4.20
C LEU A 171 -9.56 9.51 4.45
#